data_AF-A0A2Z6D3E2-F1
#
_entry.id   AF-A0A2Z6D3E2-F1
#
_cell.length_a   1.000
_cell.length_b   1.000
_cell.length_c   1.000
_cell.angle_alpha   90.00
_cell.angle_beta   90.00
_cell.angle_gamma   90.00
#
_symmetry.space_group_name_H-M   'P 1'
#
loop_
_entity.id
_entity.type
_entity.pdbx_description
1 polymer ?
#
loop_
_entity_poly.entity_id
_entity_poly.type
_entity_poly.pdbx_seq_one_letter_code
_entity_poly.pdbx_strand_id
1 'polypeptide(L)'
;MKWIDESVIIHQHRLESTKVAAGKQGSVTGFTGAISLGLSRAALANTEFTQLFYTLLKLAPYCGTGHKTTFGLGQTRSGWLSEQKATVAEQLLADTLAQRIEELTTIFTDQRKRKGGDRTDRIAVTWATVLARREHGDSLGAIALDLEMKSETVKTYVKLARKALKGTDEGAIGNQ
;
A
#
# COMPACT_ATOMS: atom_id res chain seq x y z
N MET A 1 -33.91 6.14 -18.39
CA MET A 1 -32.60 5.55 -18.03
C MET A 1 -31.78 5.17 -19.25
N LYS A 2 -32.35 4.54 -20.31
CA LYS A 2 -31.60 4.13 -21.52
C LYS A 2 -30.66 5.19 -22.11
N TRP A 3 -31.05 6.46 -22.06
CA TRP A 3 -30.20 7.55 -22.56
C TRP A 3 -28.83 7.60 -21.88
N ILE A 4 -28.71 7.22 -20.60
CA ILE A 4 -27.43 7.20 -19.86
C ILE A 4 -26.49 6.18 -20.48
N ASP A 5 -26.98 4.96 -20.73
CA ASP A 5 -26.17 3.86 -21.28
C ASP A 5 -25.68 4.17 -22.70
N GLU A 6 -26.46 4.94 -23.46
CA GLU A 6 -26.14 5.34 -24.84
C GLU A 6 -25.30 6.63 -24.93
N SER A 7 -25.36 7.48 -23.89
CA SER A 7 -24.83 8.86 -23.95
C SER A 7 -23.64 9.10 -23.04
N VAL A 8 -23.51 8.38 -21.93
CA VAL A 8 -22.42 8.58 -20.98
C VAL A 8 -21.21 7.77 -21.42
N ILE A 9 -20.07 8.44 -21.47
CA ILE A 9 -18.78 7.85 -21.83
C ILE A 9 -17.82 7.93 -20.65
N ILE A 10 -16.96 6.92 -20.52
CA ILE A 10 -15.87 6.90 -19.53
C ILE A 10 -14.63 7.47 -20.22
N HIS A 11 -14.17 8.64 -19.77
CA HIS A 11 -12.95 9.26 -20.28
C HIS A 11 -11.69 8.62 -19.69
N GLN A 12 -11.73 8.29 -18.40
CA GLN A 12 -10.61 7.73 -17.66
C GLN A 12 -11.16 6.95 -16.47
N HIS A 13 -10.51 5.84 -16.11
CA HIS A 13 -10.85 5.12 -14.89
C HIS A 13 -9.59 4.55 -14.22
N ARG A 14 -9.65 4.44 -12.90
CA ARG A 14 -8.77 3.62 -12.07
C ARG A 14 -9.65 3.02 -10.99
N LEU A 15 -9.93 1.73 -11.11
CA LEU A 15 -10.82 1.01 -10.21
C LEU A 15 -10.15 -0.27 -9.76
N GLU A 16 -10.32 -0.59 -8.50
CA GLU A 16 -9.85 -1.81 -7.86
C GLU A 16 -11.02 -2.48 -7.14
N SER A 17 -11.05 -3.81 -7.16
CA SER A 17 -12.04 -4.58 -6.42
C SER A 17 -11.55 -4.81 -4.99
N THR A 18 -12.31 -4.32 -4.02
CA THR A 18 -11.98 -4.42 -2.60
C THR A 18 -13.08 -5.19 -1.87
N LYS A 19 -12.68 -6.20 -1.10
CA LYS A 19 -13.58 -6.95 -0.23
C LYS A 19 -13.60 -6.28 1.15
N VAL A 20 -14.75 -5.76 1.55
CA VAL A 20 -14.94 -5.05 2.82
C VAL A 20 -15.88 -5.81 3.74
N ALA A 21 -15.61 -5.78 5.05
CA ALA A 21 -16.53 -6.31 6.04
C ALA A 21 -17.76 -5.38 6.16
N ALA A 22 -18.96 -5.92 5.95
CA ALA A 22 -20.22 -5.19 5.99
C ALA A 22 -21.06 -5.66 7.20
N GLY A 23 -20.58 -5.33 8.41
CA GLY A 23 -21.29 -5.57 9.67
C GLY A 23 -21.75 -7.02 9.87
N LYS A 24 -22.97 -7.21 10.42
CA LYS A 24 -23.54 -8.54 10.75
C LYS A 24 -23.86 -9.42 9.52
N GLN A 25 -23.73 -8.90 8.29
CA GLN A 25 -24.08 -9.62 7.06
C GLN A 25 -22.87 -10.22 6.31
N GLY A 26 -21.69 -10.25 6.94
CA GLY A 26 -20.48 -10.81 6.33
C GLY A 26 -19.73 -9.80 5.47
N SER A 27 -18.97 -10.28 4.49
CA SER A 27 -18.14 -9.45 3.61
C SER A 27 -18.82 -9.15 2.27
N VAL A 28 -18.66 -7.94 1.74
CA VAL A 28 -19.13 -7.52 0.41
C VAL A 28 -17.93 -7.14 -0.44
N THR A 29 -17.90 -7.55 -1.69
CA THR A 29 -16.92 -7.06 -2.67
C THR A 29 -17.50 -5.87 -3.41
N GLY A 30 -16.76 -4.76 -3.47
CA GLY A 30 -17.14 -3.54 -4.17
C GLY A 30 -15.96 -2.94 -4.92
N PHE A 31 -16.16 -1.78 -5.55
CA PHE A 31 -15.11 -1.05 -6.25
C PHE A 31 -14.65 0.16 -5.45
N THR A 32 -13.34 0.40 -5.46
CA THR A 32 -12.70 1.60 -4.92
C THR A 32 -11.84 2.23 -6.01
N GLY A 33 -11.83 3.56 -6.09
CA GLY A 33 -11.02 4.29 -7.06
C GLY A 33 -11.70 5.54 -7.60
N ALA A 34 -11.35 5.92 -8.83
CA ALA A 34 -11.84 7.11 -9.49
C ALA A 34 -12.23 6.83 -10.94
N ILE A 35 -13.27 7.51 -11.41
CA ILE A 35 -13.70 7.51 -12.81
C ILE A 35 -13.94 8.96 -13.24
N SER A 36 -13.61 9.26 -14.50
CA SER A 36 -13.99 10.46 -15.19
C SER A 36 -15.04 10.11 -16.23
N LEU A 37 -16.18 10.78 -16.15
CA LEU A 37 -17.33 10.58 -17.02
C LEU A 37 -17.57 11.84 -17.85
N GLY A 38 -18.09 11.65 -19.05
CA GLY A 38 -18.58 12.72 -19.89
C GLY A 38 -19.79 12.29 -20.71
N LEU A 39 -20.30 13.21 -21.52
CA LEU A 39 -21.38 12.94 -22.46
C LEU A 39 -20.84 12.87 -23.88
N SER A 40 -21.46 12.02 -24.69
CA SER A 40 -21.22 11.99 -26.13
C SER A 40 -21.59 13.32 -26.78
N ARG A 41 -21.02 13.61 -27.96
CA ARG A 41 -21.27 14.87 -28.68
C ARG A 41 -22.76 15.09 -28.97
N ALA A 42 -23.49 14.03 -29.31
CA ALA A 42 -24.92 14.08 -29.56
C ALA A 42 -25.71 14.41 -28.28
N ALA A 43 -25.31 13.83 -27.15
CA ALA A 43 -25.97 14.07 -25.86
C ALA A 43 -25.66 15.46 -25.28
N LEU A 44 -24.46 16.00 -25.54
CA LEU A 44 -24.10 17.38 -25.18
C LEU A 44 -24.97 18.42 -25.91
N ALA A 45 -25.45 18.12 -27.11
CA ALA A 45 -26.39 18.99 -27.83
C ALA A 45 -27.81 18.97 -27.22
N ASN A 46 -28.11 17.99 -26.36
CA ASN A 46 -29.35 17.92 -25.61
C ASN A 46 -29.17 18.60 -24.24
N THR A 47 -29.78 19.78 -24.08
CA THR A 47 -29.69 20.59 -22.86
C THR A 47 -30.22 19.86 -21.63
N GLU A 48 -31.28 19.06 -21.78
CA GLU A 48 -31.87 18.30 -20.67
C GLU A 48 -30.91 17.22 -20.17
N PHE A 49 -30.32 16.44 -21.08
CA PHE A 49 -29.37 15.38 -20.72
C PHE A 49 -28.13 15.96 -20.05
N THR A 50 -27.65 17.08 -20.58
CA THR A 50 -26.52 17.82 -20.01
C THR A 50 -26.82 18.28 -18.59
N GLN A 51 -27.98 18.92 -18.38
CA GLN A 51 -28.39 19.39 -17.05
C GLN A 51 -28.54 18.23 -16.06
N LEU A 52 -29.25 17.16 -16.45
CA LEU A 52 -29.45 15.99 -15.60
C LEU A 52 -28.13 15.32 -15.24
N PHE A 53 -27.24 15.11 -16.22
CA PHE A 53 -25.92 14.50 -16.00
C PHE A 53 -25.10 15.27 -14.97
N TYR A 54 -24.92 16.57 -15.16
CA TYR A 54 -24.13 17.37 -14.21
C TYR A 54 -24.80 17.53 -12.85
N THR A 55 -26.14 17.53 -12.79
CA THR A 55 -26.88 17.57 -11.53
C THR A 55 -26.68 16.29 -10.73
N LEU A 56 -26.78 15.12 -11.37
CA LEU A 56 -26.54 13.83 -10.73
C LEU A 56 -25.11 13.70 -10.21
N LEU A 57 -24.11 14.12 -11.00
CA LEU A 57 -22.71 14.11 -10.57
C LEU A 57 -22.45 15.04 -9.38
N LYS A 58 -23.11 16.19 -9.32
CA LYS A 58 -23.02 17.10 -8.16
C LYS A 58 -23.70 16.54 -6.92
N LEU A 59 -24.75 15.74 -7.09
CA LEU A 59 -25.51 15.16 -5.98
C LEU A 59 -24.84 13.91 -5.39
N ALA A 60 -24.16 13.11 -6.22
CA ALA A 60 -23.57 11.83 -5.82
C ALA A 60 -22.70 11.86 -4.55
N PRO A 61 -21.87 12.89 -4.28
CA PRO A 61 -21.09 12.97 -3.05
C PRO A 61 -21.92 13.04 -1.76
N TYR A 62 -23.17 13.50 -1.84
CA TYR A 62 -24.04 13.69 -0.68
C TYR A 62 -24.88 12.46 -0.36
N CYS A 63 -25.31 11.72 -1.38
CA CYS A 63 -26.15 10.53 -1.21
C CYS A 63 -25.39 9.20 -1.32
N GLY A 64 -24.16 9.24 -1.82
CA GLY A 64 -23.40 8.05 -2.20
C GLY A 64 -23.94 7.40 -3.48
N THR A 65 -23.24 6.37 -3.95
CA THR A 65 -23.59 5.63 -5.17
C THR A 65 -23.70 4.14 -4.89
N GLY A 66 -24.77 3.52 -5.39
CA GLY A 66 -24.97 2.07 -5.32
C GLY A 66 -25.75 1.61 -4.08
N HIS A 67 -25.49 0.36 -3.67
CA HIS A 67 -26.24 -0.29 -2.59
C HIS A 67 -25.59 -0.03 -1.21
N LYS A 68 -26.40 -0.06 -0.15
CA LYS A 68 -25.95 0.04 1.25
C LYS A 68 -25.23 1.35 1.60
N THR A 69 -25.62 2.47 0.99
CA THR A 69 -25.08 3.80 1.33
C THR A 69 -25.35 4.21 2.79
N THR A 70 -26.48 3.78 3.34
CA THR A 70 -26.82 3.94 4.78
C THR A 70 -25.88 3.19 5.73
N PHE A 71 -25.10 2.23 5.24
CA PHE A 71 -24.08 1.51 6.00
C PHE A 71 -22.66 2.04 5.74
N GLY A 72 -22.53 3.22 5.12
CA GLY A 72 -21.25 3.84 4.81
C GLY A 72 -20.56 3.31 3.55
N LEU A 73 -21.22 2.45 2.76
CA LEU A 73 -20.68 1.98 1.47
C LEU A 73 -21.03 2.95 0.34
N GLY A 74 -20.27 2.91 -0.76
CA GLY A 74 -20.58 3.75 -1.93
C GLY A 74 -20.38 5.25 -1.70
N GLN A 75 -19.56 5.64 -0.71
CA GLN A 75 -19.15 7.04 -0.53
C GLN A 75 -18.41 7.52 -1.78
N THR A 76 -18.80 8.68 -2.30
CA THR A 76 -18.16 9.29 -3.46
C THR A 76 -17.76 10.72 -3.18
N ARG A 77 -16.86 11.24 -4.01
CA ARG A 77 -16.40 12.62 -3.95
C ARG A 77 -16.10 13.11 -5.36
N SER A 78 -16.23 14.41 -5.57
CA SER A 78 -15.89 15.02 -6.85
C SER A 78 -14.39 15.24 -6.96
N GLY A 79 -13.86 15.00 -8.17
CA GLY A 79 -12.46 15.23 -8.50
C GLY A 79 -11.57 14.00 -8.29
N TRP A 80 -10.47 13.98 -9.04
CA TRP A 80 -9.43 12.99 -8.84
C TRP A 80 -8.78 13.22 -7.46
N LEU A 81 -8.58 12.15 -6.68
CA LEU A 81 -7.41 12.19 -5.80
C LEU A 81 -6.25 12.36 -6.78
N SER A 82 -5.58 13.52 -6.76
CA SER A 82 -4.15 13.47 -6.97
C SER A 82 -3.70 12.35 -6.05
N GLU A 83 -3.09 11.31 -6.60
CA GLU A 83 -2.29 10.43 -5.78
C GLU A 83 -1.54 11.36 -4.83
N GLN A 84 -1.65 11.12 -3.54
CA GLN A 84 -0.52 11.45 -2.70
C GLN A 84 0.60 10.59 -3.28
N LYS A 85 1.24 11.07 -4.37
CA LYS A 85 2.60 10.70 -4.67
C LYS A 85 3.27 10.86 -3.33
N ALA A 86 3.83 9.78 -2.83
CA ALA A 86 4.72 9.83 -1.69
C ALA A 86 5.54 11.11 -1.88
N THR A 87 5.43 12.03 -0.92
CA THR A 87 6.19 13.27 -0.95
C THR A 87 7.64 12.91 -1.25
N VAL A 88 8.41 13.80 -1.87
CA VAL A 88 9.84 13.53 -2.13
C VAL A 88 10.54 13.02 -0.86
N ALA A 89 10.12 13.50 0.31
CA ALA A 89 10.56 13.00 1.61
C ALA A 89 10.16 11.54 1.90
N GLU A 90 8.90 11.14 1.68
CA GLU A 90 8.45 9.75 1.85
C GLU A 90 9.13 8.80 0.86
N GLN A 91 9.36 9.23 -0.39
CA GLN A 91 10.08 8.45 -1.38
C GLN A 91 11.56 8.27 -0.97
N LEU A 92 12.22 9.35 -0.52
CA LEU A 92 13.58 9.28 -0.01
C LEU A 92 13.68 8.34 1.20
N LEU A 93 12.72 8.37 2.12
CA LEU A 93 12.69 7.45 3.28
C LEU A 93 12.52 5.99 2.86
N ALA A 94 11.68 5.72 1.85
CA ALA A 94 11.52 4.37 1.31
C ALA A 94 12.80 3.89 0.61
N ASP A 95 13.45 4.75 -0.17
CA ASP A 95 14.69 4.45 -0.87
C ASP A 95 15.85 4.20 0.12
N THR A 96 15.98 5.02 1.18
CA THR A 96 17.00 4.81 2.23
C THR A 96 16.76 3.51 3.00
N LEU A 97 15.51 3.15 3.25
CA LEU A 97 15.17 1.88 3.88
C LEU A 97 15.55 0.70 2.98
N ALA A 98 15.22 0.76 1.69
CA ALA A 98 15.54 -0.28 0.73
C ALA A 98 17.06 -0.48 0.61
N GLN A 99 17.82 0.61 0.47
CA GLN A 99 19.29 0.57 0.46
C GLN A 99 19.84 -0.07 1.73
N ARG A 100 19.30 0.31 2.89
CA ARG A 100 19.76 -0.24 4.17
C ARG A 100 19.48 -1.74 4.30
N ILE A 101 18.34 -2.22 3.78
CA ILE A 101 18.01 -3.65 3.75
C ILE A 101 19.01 -4.39 2.86
N GLU A 102 19.35 -3.85 1.70
CA GLU A 102 20.31 -4.45 0.76
C GLU A 102 21.72 -4.54 1.35
N GLU A 103 22.20 -3.47 1.97
CA GLU A 103 23.49 -3.43 2.69
C GLU A 103 23.56 -4.52 3.78
N LEU A 104 22.57 -4.55 4.67
CA LEU A 104 22.53 -5.53 5.77
C LEU A 104 22.37 -6.96 5.26
N THR A 105 21.61 -7.16 4.18
CA THR A 105 21.46 -8.48 3.54
C THR A 105 22.80 -8.96 3.03
N THR A 106 23.58 -8.09 2.37
CA THR A 106 24.93 -8.42 1.88
C THR A 106 25.85 -8.82 3.04
N ILE A 107 25.90 -8.01 4.11
CA ILE A 107 26.71 -8.30 5.30
C ILE A 107 26.34 -9.65 5.91
N PHE A 108 25.04 -9.90 6.15
CA PHE A 108 24.61 -11.15 6.79
C PHE A 108 24.77 -12.36 5.87
N THR A 109 24.61 -12.19 4.56
CA THR A 109 24.85 -13.26 3.59
C THR A 109 26.33 -13.62 3.57
N ASP A 110 27.24 -12.64 3.50
CA ASP A 110 28.68 -12.88 3.47
C ASP A 110 29.21 -13.54 4.76
N GLN A 111 28.71 -13.12 5.92
CA GLN A 111 29.02 -13.77 7.20
C GLN A 111 28.61 -15.25 7.22
N ARG A 112 27.59 -15.62 6.43
CA ARG A 112 26.98 -16.95 6.45
C ARG A 112 27.27 -17.79 5.22
N LYS A 113 27.85 -17.24 4.15
CA LYS A 113 28.36 -17.98 2.98
C LYS A 113 29.30 -19.12 3.39
N ARG A 114 30.02 -18.96 4.50
CA ARG A 114 30.88 -20.00 5.11
C ARG A 114 30.10 -21.21 5.68
N LYS A 115 28.77 -21.14 5.83
CA LYS A 115 27.91 -22.16 6.44
C LYS A 115 26.79 -22.71 5.51
N GLY A 116 26.57 -22.12 4.34
CA GLY A 116 25.86 -22.68 3.16
C GLY A 116 24.31 -22.69 3.17
N GLY A 117 23.70 -22.63 1.96
CA GLY A 117 22.32 -23.05 1.61
C GLY A 117 21.23 -21.96 1.47
N ASP A 118 20.17 -22.21 0.67
CA ASP A 118 19.00 -21.31 0.44
C ASP A 118 18.31 -20.86 1.74
N ARG A 119 18.27 -21.75 2.75
CA ARG A 119 17.74 -21.42 4.09
C ARG A 119 18.52 -20.31 4.77
N THR A 120 19.82 -20.24 4.53
CA THR A 120 20.73 -19.28 5.16
C THR A 120 20.52 -17.88 4.60
N ASP A 121 20.25 -17.78 3.30
CA ASP A 121 19.96 -16.53 2.58
C ASP A 121 18.63 -15.95 3.04
N ARG A 122 17.56 -16.77 3.17
CA ARG A 122 16.26 -16.31 3.69
C ARG A 122 16.35 -15.73 5.10
N ILE A 123 17.17 -16.33 5.95
CA ILE A 123 17.37 -15.82 7.31
C ILE A 123 18.19 -14.52 7.28
N ALA A 124 19.18 -14.39 6.38
CA ALA A 124 19.94 -13.15 6.21
C ALA A 124 19.03 -11.99 5.79
N VAL A 125 18.17 -12.21 4.79
CA VAL A 125 17.15 -11.24 4.35
C VAL A 125 16.22 -10.88 5.51
N THR A 126 15.71 -11.87 6.24
CA THR A 126 14.77 -11.62 7.36
C THR A 126 15.42 -10.78 8.47
N TRP A 127 16.69 -11.06 8.81
CA TRP A 127 17.41 -10.28 9.80
C TRP A 127 17.68 -8.85 9.32
N ALA A 128 18.05 -8.68 8.05
CA ALA A 128 18.25 -7.38 7.43
C ALA A 128 16.97 -6.54 7.44
N THR A 129 15.84 -7.10 6.98
CA THR A 129 14.55 -6.42 6.95
C THR A 129 14.09 -6.00 8.35
N VAL A 130 14.15 -6.91 9.33
CA VAL A 130 13.73 -6.60 10.71
C VAL A 130 14.60 -5.52 11.35
N LEU A 131 15.92 -5.58 11.12
CA LEU A 131 16.84 -4.60 11.71
C LEU A 131 16.73 -3.22 11.04
N ALA A 132 16.73 -3.16 9.70
CA ALA A 132 16.64 -1.92 8.94
C ALA A 132 15.36 -1.14 9.28
N ARG A 133 14.22 -1.83 9.35
CA ARG A 133 12.95 -1.23 9.74
C ARG A 133 12.96 -0.70 11.16
N ARG A 134 13.62 -1.44 12.06
CA ARG A 134 13.78 -1.00 13.46
C ARG A 134 14.67 0.24 13.56
N GLU A 135 15.71 0.36 12.73
CA GLU A 135 16.56 1.56 12.62
C GLU A 135 15.78 2.76 12.05
N HIS A 136 14.84 2.52 11.14
CA HIS A 136 13.95 3.53 10.56
C HIS A 136 12.76 3.93 11.45
N GLY A 137 12.67 3.38 12.68
CA GLY A 137 11.69 3.81 13.68
C GLY A 137 10.45 2.93 13.82
N ASP A 138 10.32 1.84 13.05
CA ASP A 138 9.19 0.94 13.18
C ASP A 138 9.13 0.28 14.58
N SER A 139 7.91 0.18 15.12
CA SER A 139 7.68 -0.56 16.36
C SER A 139 7.82 -2.06 16.14
N LEU A 140 8.26 -2.81 17.15
CA LEU A 140 8.36 -4.28 17.06
C LEU A 140 7.01 -4.91 16.74
N GLY A 141 5.91 -4.33 17.23
CA GLY A 141 4.55 -4.78 16.94
C GLY A 141 4.16 -4.57 15.47
N ALA A 142 4.53 -3.42 14.88
CA ALA A 142 4.26 -3.14 13.47
C ALA A 142 5.03 -4.09 12.54
N ILE A 143 6.31 -4.33 12.83
CA ILE A 143 7.13 -5.28 12.06
C ILE A 143 6.58 -6.72 12.21
N ALA A 144 6.14 -7.09 13.42
CA ALA A 144 5.57 -8.41 13.69
C ALA A 144 4.27 -8.64 12.93
N LEU A 145 3.39 -7.65 12.89
CA LEU A 145 2.15 -7.71 12.12
C LEU A 145 2.42 -7.86 10.63
N ASP A 146 3.34 -7.06 10.08
CA ASP A 146 3.64 -7.04 8.64
C ASP A 146 4.32 -8.32 8.16
N LEU A 147 5.23 -8.89 8.96
CA LEU A 147 5.91 -10.14 8.64
C LEU A 147 5.12 -11.40 9.06
N GLU A 148 3.90 -11.24 9.58
CA GLU A 148 3.06 -12.32 10.12
C GLU A 148 3.79 -13.19 11.17
N MET A 149 4.62 -12.55 12.02
CA MET A 149 5.40 -13.21 13.05
C MET A 149 4.97 -12.79 14.46
N LYS A 150 5.32 -13.59 15.47
CA LYS A 150 5.15 -13.16 16.87
C LYS A 150 6.14 -12.03 17.20
N SER A 151 5.69 -11.04 17.98
CA SER A 151 6.52 -9.90 18.41
C SER A 151 7.82 -10.34 19.13
N GLU A 152 7.74 -11.41 19.93
CA GLU A 152 8.93 -12.00 20.58
C GLU A 152 9.96 -12.55 19.59
N THR A 153 9.50 -13.10 18.45
CA THR A 153 10.38 -13.57 17.38
C THR A 153 11.10 -12.41 16.71
N VAL A 154 10.39 -11.32 16.41
CA VAL A 154 10.98 -10.09 15.85
C VAL A 154 12.02 -9.51 16.80
N LYS A 155 11.69 -9.40 18.10
CA LYS A 155 12.63 -8.95 19.14
C LYS A 155 13.90 -9.81 19.18
N THR A 156 13.74 -11.12 19.06
CA THR A 156 14.86 -12.06 18.99
C THR A 156 15.72 -11.83 17.75
N TYR A 157 15.11 -11.62 16.58
CA TYR A 157 15.83 -11.35 15.34
C TYR A 157 16.59 -10.01 15.38
N VAL A 158 16.01 -8.94 15.93
CA VAL A 158 16.73 -7.68 16.17
C VAL A 158 17.96 -7.91 17.04
N LYS A 159 17.82 -8.65 18.15
CA LYS A 159 18.93 -8.96 19.06
C LYS A 159 20.05 -9.73 18.36
N LEU A 160 19.70 -10.75 17.58
CA LEU A 160 20.66 -11.58 16.86
C LEU A 160 21.36 -10.81 15.73
N ALA A 161 20.62 -9.99 14.96
CA ALA A 161 21.16 -9.15 13.91
C ALA A 161 22.15 -8.10 14.46
N ARG A 162 21.81 -7.44 15.58
CA ARG A 162 22.72 -6.50 16.25
C ARG A 162 24.00 -7.16 16.75
N LYS A 163 23.90 -8.36 17.32
CA LYS A 163 25.06 -9.13 17.77
C LYS A 163 25.97 -9.51 16.60
N ALA A 164 25.37 -9.91 15.48
CA ALA A 164 26.11 -10.25 14.27
C ALA A 164 26.86 -9.05 13.67
N LEU A 165 26.26 -7.84 13.71
CA LEU A 165 26.94 -6.61 13.31
C LEU A 165 28.13 -6.25 14.22
N LYS A 166 27.96 -6.33 15.56
CA LYS A 166 29.05 -6.07 16.50
C LYS A 166 30.24 -7.02 16.34
N GLY A 167 29.97 -8.29 16.04
CA GLY A 167 31.04 -9.28 15.80
C GLY A 167 31.91 -8.97 14.58
N THR A 168 31.42 -8.15 13.64
CA THR A 168 32.20 -7.69 12.48
C THR A 168 33.17 -6.55 12.84
N ASP A 169 32.78 -5.64 13.74
CA ASP A 169 33.65 -4.54 14.20
C ASP A 169 34.81 -5.04 15.08
N GLU A 170 34.54 -6.00 15.98
CA GLU A 170 35.60 -6.55 16.86
C GLU A 170 36.62 -7.41 16.10
N GLY A 171 36.24 -7.97 14.94
CA GLY A 171 37.15 -8.71 14.06
C GLY A 171 38.07 -7.84 13.20
N ALA A 172 37.77 -6.53 13.06
CA ALA A 172 38.55 -5.59 12.26
C ALA A 172 39.69 -4.90 13.04
N ILE A 173 39.67 -4.96 14.38
CA ILE A 173 40.66 -4.29 15.26
C ILE A 173 41.77 -5.27 15.72
N GLY A 174 41.70 -6.55 15.33
CA GLY A 174 42.60 -7.61 15.81
C GLY A 174 43.82 -7.94 14.94
N ASN A 175 44.11 -7.18 13.88
CA ASN A 175 45.31 -7.37 13.05
C ASN A 175 46.01 -6.02 12.82
N GLN A 176 46.77 -5.56 13.81
CA GLN A 176 47.92 -4.68 13.64
C GLN A 176 49.09 -5.25 14.43
#